data_AF-A0A496UTP8-F1
#
_entry.id   AF-A0A496UTP8-F1
#
_cell.length_a   1.000
_cell.length_b   1.000
_cell.length_c   1.000
_cell.angle_alpha   90.00
_cell.angle_beta   90.00
_cell.angle_gamma   90.00
#
_symmetry.space_group_name_H-M   'P 1'
#
loop_
_entity.id
_entity.type
_entity.pdbx_description
1 polymer ?
#
loop_
_entity_poly.entity_id
_entity_poly.type
_entity_poly.pdbx_seq_one_letter_code
_entity_poly.pdbx_strand_id
1 'polypeptide(L)'
;MFDRNVLDMDLEQEATRVCAAYRETVAKKLLRRGVVVAISGGIDSSCTAGLAVRAFGPKKVFGLLLPERDSSGASVKLGRQLAEHLGIEYVVEDIEPTLRAIGCYDRYDKAIQRVIPEFGEGWKSKIVLPGDLLDSDRVSVYRVVVEDPDGEQRTERLPL
;
A
#
# COMPACT_ATOMS: atom_id res chain seq x y z
N MET A 1 -21.64 -3.09 15.90
CA MET A 1 -21.86 -4.54 15.81
C MET A 1 -21.47 -4.91 14.38
N PHE A 2 -20.36 -5.64 14.20
CA PHE A 2 -19.93 -6.10 12.88
C PHE A 2 -20.62 -7.43 12.62
N ASP A 3 -21.52 -7.49 11.64
CA ASP A 3 -22.12 -8.73 11.15
C ASP A 3 -21.63 -9.03 9.73
N ARG A 4 -22.00 -10.21 9.20
CA ARG A 4 -21.54 -10.66 7.86
C ARG A 4 -22.02 -9.78 6.71
N ASN A 5 -23.00 -8.90 6.95
CA ASN A 5 -23.58 -8.01 5.97
C ASN A 5 -22.98 -6.60 6.07
N VAL A 6 -21.92 -6.38 6.87
CA VAL A 6 -21.27 -5.06 6.96
C VAL A 6 -20.67 -4.58 5.63
N LEU A 7 -20.49 -5.50 4.66
CA LEU A 7 -20.06 -5.20 3.29
C LEU A 7 -21.20 -5.28 2.26
N ASP A 8 -22.45 -5.47 2.72
CA ASP A 8 -23.63 -5.44 1.85
C ASP A 8 -23.93 -3.98 1.50
N MET A 9 -23.41 -3.54 0.36
CA MET A 9 -23.56 -2.19 -0.15
C MET A 9 -23.74 -2.18 -1.66
N ASP A 10 -24.52 -1.22 -2.14
CA ASP A 10 -24.62 -0.92 -3.56
C ASP A 10 -23.31 -0.26 -4.03
N LEU A 11 -22.43 -1.07 -4.62
CA LEU A 11 -21.12 -0.64 -5.09
C LEU A 11 -21.20 0.45 -6.17
N GLU A 12 -22.27 0.46 -6.98
CA GLU A 12 -22.42 1.42 -8.06
C GLU A 12 -22.91 2.78 -7.52
N GLN A 13 -23.82 2.75 -6.55
CA GLN A 13 -24.22 3.94 -5.81
C GLN A 13 -23.04 4.52 -5.03
N GLU A 14 -22.25 3.67 -4.36
CA GLU A 14 -21.10 4.10 -3.57
C GLU A 14 -19.99 4.69 -4.47
N ALA A 15 -19.68 4.05 -5.59
CA ALA A 15 -18.75 4.59 -6.59
C ALA A 15 -19.21 5.96 -7.12
N THR A 16 -20.52 6.12 -7.35
CA THR A 16 -21.11 7.41 -7.76
C THR A 16 -20.92 8.48 -6.69
N ARG A 17 -21.18 8.14 -5.42
CA ARG A 17 -21.00 9.03 -4.26
C ARG A 17 -19.55 9.47 -4.12
N VAL A 18 -18.59 8.54 -4.21
CA VAL A 18 -17.16 8.85 -4.13
C VAL A 18 -16.71 9.73 -5.29
N CYS A 19 -17.14 9.43 -6.53
CA CYS A 19 -16.81 10.26 -7.70
C CYS A 19 -17.35 11.70 -7.58
N ALA A 20 -18.54 11.88 -6.99
CA ALA A 20 -19.08 13.21 -6.71
C ALA A 20 -18.24 13.95 -5.66
N ALA A 21 -17.84 13.28 -4.59
CA ALA A 21 -16.95 13.84 -3.57
C ALA A 21 -15.57 14.23 -4.13
N TYR A 22 -15.02 13.42 -5.05
CA TYR A 22 -13.78 13.72 -5.77
C TYR A 22 -13.92 15.02 -6.57
N ARG A 23 -14.97 15.16 -7.38
CA ARG A 23 -15.22 16.37 -8.17
C ARG A 23 -15.41 17.61 -7.30
N GLU A 24 -16.18 17.50 -6.22
CA GLU A 24 -16.38 18.60 -5.27
C GLU A 24 -15.05 19.03 -4.64
N THR A 25 -14.28 18.08 -4.14
CA THR A 25 -13.01 18.36 -3.44
C THR A 25 -11.97 18.93 -4.39
N VAL A 26 -11.72 18.28 -5.52
CA VAL A 26 -10.64 18.64 -6.44
C VAL A 26 -10.97 19.92 -7.19
N ALA A 27 -12.17 20.03 -7.79
CA ALA A 27 -12.50 21.15 -8.66
C ALA A 27 -12.99 22.38 -7.90
N LYS A 28 -13.78 22.22 -6.82
CA LYS A 28 -14.40 23.36 -6.13
C LYS A 28 -13.66 23.80 -4.88
N LYS A 29 -13.18 22.87 -4.05
CA LYS A 29 -12.47 23.21 -2.81
C LYS A 29 -11.00 23.51 -3.03
N LEU A 30 -10.31 22.63 -3.77
CA LEU A 30 -8.87 22.73 -4.00
C LEU A 30 -8.50 23.49 -5.28
N LEU A 31 -9.48 23.77 -6.15
CA LEU A 31 -9.32 24.47 -7.42
C LEU A 31 -8.24 23.85 -8.33
N ARG A 32 -8.18 22.52 -8.37
CA ARG A 32 -7.24 21.73 -9.19
C ARG A 32 -7.95 21.12 -10.39
N ARG A 33 -7.15 20.76 -11.41
CA ARG A 33 -7.65 20.28 -12.71
C ARG A 33 -7.46 18.77 -12.93
N GLY A 34 -6.85 18.09 -11.97
CA GLY A 34 -6.55 16.66 -12.04
C GLY A 34 -5.91 16.19 -10.74
N VAL A 35 -5.54 14.91 -10.73
CA VAL A 35 -4.97 14.22 -9.56
C VAL A 35 -3.77 13.38 -9.95
N VAL A 36 -2.85 13.23 -9.00
CA VAL A 36 -1.79 12.23 -9.05
C VAL A 36 -2.16 11.11 -8.09
N VAL A 37 -2.08 9.87 -8.55
CA VAL A 37 -2.37 8.68 -7.73
C VAL A 37 -1.12 7.81 -7.66
N ALA A 38 -0.65 7.55 -6.44
CA ALA A 38 0.42 6.57 -6.23
C ALA A 38 -0.15 5.15 -6.43
N ILE A 39 0.46 4.38 -7.33
CA ILE A 39 0.00 3.03 -7.72
C ILE A 39 1.03 2.00 -7.25
N SER A 40 0.64 1.15 -6.29
CA SER A 40 1.51 0.10 -5.73
C SER A 40 1.25 -1.29 -6.34
N GLY A 41 0.23 -1.42 -7.20
CA GLY A 41 -0.27 -2.70 -7.69
C GLY A 41 -1.23 -3.43 -6.73
N GLY A 42 -1.52 -2.83 -5.56
CA GLY A 42 -2.51 -3.32 -4.61
C GLY A 42 -3.95 -2.86 -4.94
N ILE A 43 -4.93 -3.52 -4.32
CA ILE A 43 -6.36 -3.30 -4.58
C ILE A 43 -6.81 -1.86 -4.25
N ASP A 44 -6.31 -1.28 -3.16
CA ASP A 44 -6.75 0.05 -2.69
C ASP A 44 -6.33 1.16 -3.67
N SER A 45 -5.06 1.16 -4.07
CA SER A 45 -4.54 2.10 -5.07
C SER A 45 -5.21 1.91 -6.43
N SER A 46 -5.52 0.66 -6.79
CA SER A 46 -6.19 0.32 -8.04
C SER A 46 -7.63 0.84 -8.07
N CYS A 47 -8.38 0.63 -6.99
CA CYS A 47 -9.72 1.17 -6.81
C CYS A 47 -9.72 2.70 -6.85
N THR A 48 -8.76 3.32 -6.16
CA THR A 48 -8.59 4.77 -6.14
C THR A 48 -8.33 5.33 -7.55
N ALA A 49 -7.43 4.72 -8.32
CA ALA A 49 -7.14 5.13 -9.69
C ALA A 49 -8.37 4.95 -10.62
N GLY A 50 -9.08 3.83 -10.51
CA GLY A 50 -10.30 3.58 -11.29
C GLY A 50 -11.40 4.60 -11.00
N LEU A 51 -11.65 4.91 -9.72
CA LEU A 51 -12.62 5.93 -9.30
C LEU A 51 -12.18 7.34 -9.73
N ALA A 52 -10.88 7.65 -9.69
CA ALA A 52 -10.36 8.92 -10.19
C ALA A 52 -10.60 9.08 -11.71
N VAL A 53 -10.34 8.03 -12.49
CA VAL A 53 -10.60 8.03 -13.94
C VAL A 53 -12.09 8.15 -14.22
N ARG A 54 -12.95 7.44 -13.48
CA ARG A 54 -14.41 7.58 -13.56
C ARG A 54 -14.86 9.01 -13.24
N ALA A 55 -14.24 9.66 -12.26
CA ALA A 55 -14.62 10.99 -11.81
C ALA A 55 -14.20 12.11 -12.77
N PHE A 56 -13.00 12.00 -13.36
CA PHE A 56 -12.34 13.09 -14.09
C PHE A 56 -12.05 12.80 -15.56
N GLY A 57 -12.06 11.53 -15.96
CA GLY A 57 -11.53 11.05 -17.23
C GLY A 57 -10.01 10.82 -17.15
N PRO A 58 -9.46 9.99 -18.05
CA PRO A 58 -8.07 9.53 -17.96
C PRO A 58 -7.04 10.65 -18.12
N LYS A 59 -7.33 11.67 -18.94
CA LYS A 59 -6.42 12.82 -19.18
C LYS A 59 -6.19 13.72 -17.96
N LYS A 60 -6.94 13.50 -16.87
CA LYS A 60 -6.84 14.29 -15.63
C LYS A 60 -6.31 13.46 -14.46
N VAL A 61 -5.84 12.25 -14.74
CA VAL A 61 -5.26 11.34 -13.75
C VAL A 61 -3.86 10.99 -14.21
N PHE A 62 -2.89 11.14 -13.30
CA PHE A 62 -1.50 10.77 -13.53
C PHE A 62 -1.08 9.70 -12.53
N GLY A 63 -0.54 8.59 -13.00
CA GLY A 63 -0.05 7.49 -12.18
C GLY A 63 1.40 7.72 -11.73
N LEU A 64 1.69 7.45 -10.46
CA LEU A 64 3.04 7.50 -9.91
C LEU A 64 3.39 6.14 -9.29
N LEU A 65 4.34 5.42 -9.88
CA LEU A 65 4.83 4.16 -9.34
C LEU A 65 6.17 4.42 -8.65
N LEU A 66 6.28 4.02 -7.39
CA LEU A 66 7.43 4.32 -6.53
C LEU A 66 8.06 3.03 -5.97
N PRO A 67 8.69 2.18 -6.82
CA PRO A 67 9.38 1.01 -6.32
C PRO A 67 10.54 1.37 -5.40
N GLU A 68 10.82 0.47 -4.46
CA GLU A 68 11.96 0.51 -3.55
C GLU A 68 12.46 -0.90 -3.20
N ARG A 69 13.44 -1.01 -2.29
CA ARG A 69 14.13 -2.26 -1.91
C ARG A 69 13.19 -3.42 -1.58
N ASP A 70 12.15 -3.14 -0.81
CA ASP A 70 11.22 -4.14 -0.25
C ASP A 70 9.95 -4.31 -1.12
N SER A 71 9.91 -3.66 -2.30
CA SER A 71 8.80 -3.74 -3.22
C SER A 71 8.78 -5.07 -3.95
N SER A 72 7.59 -5.69 -4.05
CA SER A 72 7.47 -6.95 -4.79
C SER A 72 7.73 -6.74 -6.28
N GLY A 73 8.44 -7.67 -6.92
CA GLY A 73 8.67 -7.61 -8.37
C GLY A 73 7.37 -7.60 -9.20
N ALA A 74 6.27 -8.13 -8.64
CA ALA A 74 4.95 -8.09 -9.27
C ALA A 74 4.27 -6.71 -9.17
N SER A 75 4.56 -5.92 -8.12
CA SER A 75 3.90 -4.63 -7.84
C SER A 75 4.03 -3.65 -8.98
N VAL A 76 5.25 -3.44 -9.50
CA VAL A 76 5.50 -2.51 -10.61
C VAL A 76 4.81 -2.99 -11.88
N LYS A 77 4.88 -4.29 -12.17
CA LYS A 77 4.23 -4.89 -13.35
C LYS A 77 2.71 -4.67 -13.32
N LEU A 78 2.08 -4.98 -12.18
CA LEU A 78 0.64 -4.81 -12.00
C LEU A 78 0.24 -3.32 -12.06
N GLY A 79 1.05 -2.43 -11.48
CA GLY A 79 0.81 -1.00 -11.54
C GLY A 79 0.85 -0.45 -12.97
N ARG A 80 1.82 -0.89 -13.79
CA ARG A 80 1.90 -0.51 -15.21
C ARG A 80 0.70 -1.01 -16.00
N GLN A 81 0.35 -2.29 -15.82
CA GLN A 81 -0.81 -2.90 -16.47
C GLN A 81 -2.11 -2.15 -16.13
N LEU A 82 -2.28 -1.74 -14.87
CA LEU A 82 -3.43 -0.94 -14.46
C LEU A 82 -3.44 0.42 -15.15
N ALA A 83 -2.31 1.15 -15.14
CA ALA A 83 -2.23 2.48 -15.75
C ALA A 83 -2.53 2.43 -17.26
N GLU A 84 -1.99 1.43 -17.95
CA GLU A 84 -2.25 1.16 -19.37
C GLU A 84 -3.72 0.80 -19.62
N HIS A 85 -4.31 -0.07 -18.78
CA HIS A 85 -5.71 -0.45 -18.86
C HIS A 85 -6.66 0.75 -18.69
N LEU A 86 -6.33 1.64 -17.76
CA LEU A 86 -7.10 2.86 -17.48
C LEU A 86 -6.85 3.98 -18.51
N GLY A 87 -5.84 3.83 -19.38
CA GLY A 87 -5.46 4.83 -20.37
C GLY A 87 -4.90 6.12 -19.78
N ILE A 88 -4.25 6.05 -18.61
CA ILE A 88 -3.65 7.21 -17.92
C ILE A 88 -2.16 7.31 -18.22
N GLU A 89 -1.65 8.54 -18.21
CA GLU A 89 -0.20 8.77 -18.20
C GLU A 89 0.39 8.38 -16.86
N TYR A 90 1.61 7.88 -16.85
CA TYR A 90 2.29 7.48 -15.61
C TYR A 90 3.81 7.60 -15.72
N VAL A 91 4.46 7.62 -14.56
CA VAL A 91 5.92 7.49 -14.44
C VAL A 91 6.29 6.45 -13.39
N VAL A 92 7.45 5.85 -13.55
CA VAL A 92 8.06 4.96 -12.55
C VAL A 92 9.33 5.64 -12.03
N GLU A 93 9.36 5.93 -10.74
CA GLU A 93 10.49 6.57 -10.08
C GLU A 93 11.01 5.65 -8.99
N ASP A 94 12.23 5.13 -9.17
CA ASP A 94 12.90 4.33 -8.15
C ASP A 94 13.31 5.23 -6.99
N ILE A 95 12.70 5.00 -5.82
CA ILE A 95 12.99 5.78 -4.61
C ILE A 95 14.01 5.10 -3.70
N GLU A 96 14.51 3.90 -4.03
CA GLU A 96 15.50 3.19 -3.23
C GLU A 96 16.74 4.06 -2.93
N PRO A 97 17.38 4.73 -3.91
CA PRO A 97 18.57 5.53 -3.65
C PRO A 97 18.29 6.67 -2.67
N THR A 98 17.12 7.30 -2.76
CA THR A 98 16.71 8.38 -1.86
C THR A 98 16.50 7.84 -0.45
N LEU A 99 15.77 6.73 -0.29
CA LEU A 99 15.53 6.09 1.00
C LEU A 99 16.83 5.64 1.67
N ARG A 100 17.77 5.10 0.89
CA ARG A 100 19.12 4.75 1.35
C ARG A 100 19.89 5.99 1.82
N ALA A 101 19.90 7.06 1.02
CA ALA A 101 20.64 8.29 1.33
C ALA A 101 20.16 8.97 2.62
N ILE A 102 18.86 8.90 2.94
CA ILE A 102 18.29 9.46 4.17
C ILE A 102 18.31 8.46 5.35
N GLY A 103 19.02 7.34 5.22
CA GLY A 103 19.16 6.32 6.27
C GLY A 103 17.82 5.69 6.68
N CYS A 104 16.88 5.52 5.73
CA CYS A 104 15.61 4.86 6.01
C CYS A 104 15.83 3.38 6.38
N TYR A 105 16.58 2.67 5.54
CA TYR A 105 16.88 1.24 5.72
C TYR A 105 17.68 0.99 7.01
N ASP A 106 18.70 1.81 7.31
CA ASP A 106 19.47 1.68 8.54
C ASP A 106 18.59 1.80 9.80
N ARG A 107 17.60 2.70 9.78
CA ARG A 107 16.66 2.86 10.89
C ARG A 107 15.69 1.69 10.99
N TYR A 108 15.24 1.18 9.84
CA TYR A 108 14.37 0.02 9.75
C TYR A 108 15.06 -1.24 10.28
N ASP A 109 16.25 -1.54 9.78
CA ASP A 109 17.04 -2.72 10.18
C ASP A 109 17.36 -2.66 11.68
N LYS A 110 17.78 -1.49 12.20
CA LYS A 110 17.99 -1.28 13.65
C LYS A 110 16.73 -1.49 14.49
N ALA A 111 15.55 -1.19 13.96
CA ALA A 111 14.30 -1.42 14.68
C ALA A 111 14.00 -2.91 14.82
N ILE A 112 14.25 -3.69 13.77
CA ILE A 112 14.09 -5.16 13.80
C ILE A 112 15.16 -5.80 14.68
N GLN A 113 16.41 -5.33 14.61
CA GLN A 113 17.53 -5.80 15.43
C GLN A 113 17.32 -5.66 16.95
N ARG A 114 16.40 -4.79 17.39
CA ARG A 114 16.01 -4.72 18.81
C ARG A 114 15.30 -5.98 19.30
N VAL A 115 14.73 -6.74 18.38
CA VAL A 115 13.96 -7.96 18.66
C VAL A 115 14.69 -9.19 18.11
N ILE A 116 15.34 -9.06 16.96
CA ILE A 116 16.07 -10.14 16.28
C ILE A 116 17.49 -9.63 15.94
N PRO A 117 18.45 -9.75 16.87
CA PRO A 117 19.79 -9.16 16.71
C PRO A 117 20.57 -9.61 15.46
N GLU A 118 20.25 -10.78 14.91
CA GLU A 118 20.90 -11.33 13.71
C GLU A 118 20.36 -10.74 12.39
N PHE A 119 19.27 -9.98 12.43
CA PHE A 119 18.65 -9.41 11.23
C PHE A 119 19.63 -8.49 10.49
N GLY A 120 19.80 -8.71 9.19
CA GLY A 120 20.77 -7.98 8.39
C GLY A 120 20.53 -8.07 6.88
N GLU A 121 21.59 -7.87 6.11
CA GLU A 121 21.52 -7.83 4.65
C GLU A 121 20.98 -9.14 4.06
N GLY A 122 20.07 -9.04 3.09
CA GLY A 122 19.45 -10.18 2.42
C GLY A 122 18.27 -10.79 3.17
N TRP A 123 17.99 -10.36 4.41
CA TRP A 123 16.82 -10.79 5.15
C TRP A 123 15.57 -10.06 4.67
N LYS A 124 14.44 -10.76 4.69
CA LYS A 124 13.11 -10.15 4.49
C LYS A 124 12.39 -10.06 5.82
N SER A 125 11.44 -9.13 5.94
CA SER A 125 10.55 -9.12 7.09
C SER A 125 9.15 -8.64 6.76
N LYS A 126 8.20 -9.02 7.61
CA LYS A 126 6.82 -8.53 7.59
C LYS A 126 6.27 -8.44 9.00
N ILE A 127 5.37 -7.51 9.23
CA ILE A 127 4.60 -7.42 10.46
C ILE A 127 3.30 -8.19 10.26
N VAL A 128 2.97 -9.06 11.22
CA VAL A 128 1.74 -9.85 11.21
C VAL A 128 0.97 -9.65 12.50
N LEU A 129 -0.35 -9.76 12.39
CA LEU A 129 -1.23 -9.99 13.53
C LEU A 129 -1.53 -11.49 13.64
N PRO A 130 -1.79 -12.00 14.85
CA PRO A 130 -2.25 -13.37 15.05
C PRO A 130 -3.52 -13.67 14.23
N GLY A 131 -3.67 -14.88 13.68
CA GLY A 131 -4.82 -15.25 12.87
C GLY A 131 -6.11 -15.50 13.66
N ASP A 132 -6.02 -15.62 14.98
CA ASP A 132 -7.10 -15.89 15.93
C ASP A 132 -7.72 -14.60 16.52
N LEU A 133 -7.60 -13.48 15.79
CA LEU A 133 -8.11 -12.15 16.16
C LEU A 133 -9.59 -12.13 16.58
N LEU A 134 -10.41 -13.04 16.03
CA LEU A 134 -11.85 -13.11 16.30
C LEU A 134 -12.21 -14.15 17.36
N ASP A 135 -11.26 -15.00 17.74
CA ASP A 135 -11.49 -16.17 18.61
C ASP A 135 -10.98 -15.96 20.04
N SER A 136 -10.37 -14.80 20.34
CA SER A 136 -9.82 -14.51 21.67
C SER A 136 -10.20 -13.12 22.21
N ASP A 137 -10.64 -13.05 23.47
CA ASP A 137 -10.85 -11.81 24.24
C ASP A 137 -9.53 -11.14 24.67
N ARG A 138 -8.40 -11.46 24.00
CA ARG A 138 -7.06 -10.97 24.37
C ARG A 138 -6.64 -9.83 23.48
N VAL A 139 -5.84 -8.92 24.05
CA VAL A 139 -5.17 -7.86 23.27
C VAL A 139 -4.23 -8.52 22.27
N SER A 140 -4.52 -8.36 20.97
CA SER A 140 -3.66 -8.83 19.90
C SER A 140 -2.38 -8.00 19.87
N VAL A 141 -1.24 -8.67 19.80
CA VAL A 141 0.06 -8.01 19.75
C VAL A 141 0.73 -8.31 18.41
N TYR A 142 1.25 -7.27 17.78
CA TYR A 142 1.98 -7.39 16.53
C TYR A 142 3.24 -8.24 16.72
N ARG A 143 3.53 -9.05 15.69
CA ARG A 143 4.73 -9.86 15.60
C ARG A 143 5.50 -9.47 14.35
N VAL A 144 6.82 -9.55 14.42
CA VAL A 144 7.68 -9.49 13.25
C VAL A 144 8.00 -10.91 12.82
N VAL A 145 7.77 -11.22 11.55
CA VAL A 145 8.26 -12.43 10.90
C VAL A 145 9.44 -12.02 10.04
N VAL A 146 10.58 -12.66 10.23
CA VAL A 146 11.76 -12.49 9.38
C VAL A 146 12.05 -13.79 8.64
N GLU A 147 12.63 -13.67 7.46
CA GLU A 147 13.12 -14.77 6.64
C GLU A 147 14.59 -14.47 6.34
N ASP A 148 15.48 -15.41 6.69
CA ASP A 148 16.90 -15.28 6.38
C ASP A 148 17.19 -15.62 4.90
N PRO A 149 18.43 -15.38 4.41
CA PRO A 149 18.79 -15.68 3.02
C PRO A 149 18.66 -17.17 2.62
N ASP A 150 18.70 -18.09 3.59
CA ASP A 150 18.54 -19.53 3.38
C ASP A 150 17.06 -19.95 3.39
N GLY A 151 16.16 -19.02 3.70
CA GLY A 151 14.70 -19.22 3.74
C GLY A 151 14.16 -19.68 5.09
N GLU A 152 14.98 -19.71 6.15
CA GLU A 152 14.52 -20.02 7.50
C GLU A 152 13.70 -18.84 8.06
N GLN A 153 12.50 -19.12 8.57
CA GLN A 153 11.64 -18.10 9.14
C GLN A 153 11.67 -18.11 10.66
N ARG A 154 11.72 -16.90 11.25
CA ARG A 154 11.61 -16.68 12.69
C ARG A 154 10.54 -15.65 12.97
N THR A 155 9.81 -15.85 14.07
CA THR A 155 8.71 -14.96 14.46
C THR A 155 8.91 -14.50 15.89
N GLU A 156 9.03 -13.19 16.08
CA GLU A 156 9.17 -12.60 17.39
C GLU A 156 8.07 -11.57 17.67
N ARG A 157 7.74 -11.40 18.95
CA ARG A 157 6.75 -10.41 19.39
C ARG A 157 7.39 -9.02 19.43
N LEU A 158 6.71 -8.02 18.87
CA LEU A 158 7.17 -6.64 19.00
C LEU A 158 6.93 -6.13 20.44
N PRO A 159 7.91 -5.44 21.05
CA PRO A 159 7.72 -4.78 22.33
C PRO A 159 6.69 -3.64 22.19
N LEU A 160 5.83 -3.49 23.21
CA LEU A 160 4.85 -2.40 23.32
C LEU A 160 5.51 -1.13 23.88
#